data_AF-A0A9D6JHW8-F1
#
_entry.id   AF-A0A9D6JHW8-F1
#
_cell.length_a   1.000
_cell.length_b   1.000
_cell.length_c   1.000
_cell.angle_alpha   90.00
_cell.angle_beta   90.00
_cell.angle_gamma   90.00
#
_symmetry.space_group_name_H-M   'P 1'
#
loop_
_entity.id
_entity.type
_entity.pdbx_description
1 polymer ?
#
loop_
_entity_poly.entity_id
_entity_poly.type
_entity_poly.pdbx_seq_one_letter_code
_entity_poly.pdbx_strand_id
1 'polypeptide(L)' 'MWMKIISALFLGAMLVFLLPRAKHMIQNSPKAGEGDWKAVLIPLVLLVLFVLFLITMVRT' A
#
# COMPACT_ATOMS: atom_id res chain seq x y z
N MET A 1 -28.41 23.97 12.02
CA MET A 1 -27.36 24.68 11.25
C MET A 1 -26.08 24.86 12.05
N TRP A 2 -26.12 25.50 13.23
CA TRP A 2 -24.96 25.72 14.10
C TRP A 2 -24.15 24.47 14.48
N MET A 3 -24.83 23.38 14.81
CA MET A 3 -24.16 22.11 15.14
C MET A 3 -23.30 21.56 13.99
N LYS A 4 -23.72 21.74 12.73
CA LYS A 4 -22.95 21.31 11.55
C LYS A 4 -21.70 22.16 11.34
N ILE A 5 -21.78 23.45 11.67
CA ILE A 5 -20.67 24.40 11.57
C ILE A 5 -19.62 24.06 12.63
N ILE A 6 -20.04 23.85 13.88
CA ILE A 6 -19.15 23.48 14.98
C ILE A 6 -18.50 22.11 14.72
N SER A 7 -19.28 21.11 14.25
CA SER A 7 -18.72 19.80 13.91
C SER A 7 -17.73 19.87 12.75
N ALA A 8 -18.00 20.70 11.73
CA ALA A 8 -17.08 20.90 10.61
C ALA A 8 -15.78 21.57 11.07
N LEU A 9 -15.86 22.55 11.97
CA LEU A 9 -14.70 23.22 12.54
C LEU A 9 -13.87 22.25 13.40
N PHE A 10 -14.53 21.42 14.20
CA PHE A 10 -13.89 20.39 15.01
C PHE A 10 -13.18 19.33 14.15
N LEU A 11 -13.84 18.83 13.10
CA LEU A 11 -13.23 17.88 12.16
C LEU A 11 -12.06 18.51 11.40
N GLY A 12 -12.20 19.77 10.97
CA GLY A 12 -11.11 20.52 10.34
C GLY A 12 -9.90 20.66 11.27
N ALA A 13 -10.12 21.05 12.52
CA ALA A 13 -9.07 21.15 13.53
C ALA A 13 -8.41 19.80 13.81
N MET A 14 -9.20 18.72 13.88
CA MET A 14 -8.70 17.36 14.05
C MET A 14 -7.80 16.94 12.87
N LEU A 15 -8.20 17.23 11.64
CA LEU A 15 -7.39 16.94 10.45
C LEU A 15 -6.08 17.75 10.46
N VAL A 16 -6.11 19.02 10.81
CA VAL A 16 -4.90 19.85 10.94
C VAL A 16 -3.93 19.30 11.98
N PHE A 17 -4.45 18.80 13.10
CA PHE A 17 -3.64 18.18 14.15
C PHE A 17 -3.08 16.79 13.75
N LEU A 18 -3.85 16.02 12.97
CA LEU A 18 -3.46 14.68 12.55
C LEU A 18 -2.54 14.69 11.31
N LEU A 19 -2.62 15.73 10.47
CA LEU A 19 -1.77 15.93 9.29
C LEU A 19 -0.26 15.79 9.56
N PRO A 20 0.34 16.44 10.58
CA PRO A 20 1.78 16.28 10.84
C PRO A 20 2.14 14.86 11.26
N ARG A 21 1.28 14.19 12.06
CA ARG A 21 1.45 12.78 12.45
C ARG A 21 1.38 11.87 11.22
N ALA A 22 0.39 12.08 10.35
CA ALA A 22 0.22 11.33 9.12
C ALA A 22 1.41 11.55 8.16
N LYS A 23 1.88 12.79 8.00
CA LYS A 23 3.10 13.10 7.23
C LYS A 23 4.33 12.41 7.81
N HIS A 24 4.51 12.45 9.13
CA HIS A 24 5.60 11.75 9.81
C HIS A 24 5.51 10.24 9.57
N MET A 25 4.33 9.64 9.65
CA MET A 25 4.13 8.22 9.35
C MET A 25 4.48 7.92 7.89
N ILE A 26 3.97 8.67 6.92
CA ILE A 26 4.27 8.44 5.49
C ILE A 26 5.77 8.61 5.17
N GLN A 27 6.44 9.56 5.81
CA GLN A 27 7.87 9.81 5.60
C GLN A 27 8.76 8.77 6.27
N ASN A 28 8.37 8.26 7.45
CA ASN A 28 9.12 7.27 8.22
C ASN A 28 8.64 5.83 8.02
N SER A 29 7.57 5.62 7.25
CA SER A 29 7.18 4.28 6.82
C SER A 29 8.30 3.70 5.96
N PRO A 30 8.60 2.39 6.10
CA PRO A 30 9.54 1.71 5.23
C PRO A 30 9.08 1.93 3.78
N LYS A 31 9.79 2.78 3.05
CA LYS A 31 9.55 2.94 1.62
C LYS A 31 10.00 1.64 0.97
N ALA A 32 9.18 1.11 0.08
CA ALA A 32 9.55 -0.07 -0.70
C ALA A 32 10.92 0.19 -1.35
N GLY A 33 11.94 -0.49 -0.85
CA GLY A 33 13.31 -0.37 -1.32
C GLY A 33 13.53 -1.18 -2.58
N GLU A 34 14.66 -1.01 -3.26
CA GLU A 34 15.02 -1.83 -4.42
C GLU A 34 15.03 -3.34 -4.11
N GLY A 35 15.24 -3.72 -2.84
CA GLY A 35 15.17 -5.10 -2.37
C GLY A 35 13.76 -5.69 -2.32
N ASP A 36 12.73 -4.87 -2.07
CA ASP A 36 11.35 -5.34 -1.97
C ASP A 36 10.79 -5.75 -3.34
N TRP A 37 11.21 -5.06 -4.39
CA TRP A 37 10.89 -5.42 -5.77
C TRP A 37 11.50 -6.76 -6.17
N LYS A 38 12.74 -7.05 -5.74
CA LYS A 38 13.37 -8.36 -5.96
C LYS A 38 12.67 -9.46 -5.15
N ALA A 39 12.24 -9.15 -3.93
CA ALA A 39 11.49 -10.09 -3.09
C ALA A 39 10.13 -10.47 -3.69
N VAL A 40 9.46 -9.54 -4.39
CA VAL A 40 8.22 -9.82 -5.14
C VAL A 40 8.49 -10.52 -6.48
N LEU A 41 9.63 -10.23 -7.12
CA LEU A 41 9.97 -10.81 -8.42
C LEU A 41 10.16 -12.33 -8.35
N ILE A 42 10.83 -12.85 -7.31
CA ILE A 42 11.08 -14.29 -7.14
C ILE A 42 9.78 -15.12 -7.15
N PRO A 43 8.78 -14.87 -6.28
CA PRO A 43 7.54 -15.64 -6.27
C PRO A 43 6.73 -15.44 -7.56
N LEU A 44 6.81 -14.26 -8.19
CA LEU A 44 6.13 -14.01 -9.46
C LEU A 44 6.72 -14.83 -10.62
N VAL A 45 8.06 -14.88 -10.73
CA VAL A 45 8.75 -15.71 -11.72
C VAL A 45 8.46 -17.18 -11.49
N LEU A 46 8.47 -17.63 -10.23
CA LEU A 46 8.16 -19.00 -9.87
C LEU A 46 6.72 -19.38 -10.23
N LEU A 47 5.76 -18.46 -10.03
CA LEU A 47 4.37 -18.63 -10.46
C LEU A 47 4.26 -18.81 -11.99
N VAL A 48 4.93 -17.96 -12.76
CA VAL A 48 4.90 -18.03 -14.24
C VAL A 48 5.53 -19.34 -14.72
N LEU A 49 6.68 -19.73 -14.17
CA LEU A 49 7.35 -20.99 -14.50
C LEU A 49 6.48 -22.20 -14.16
N PHE A 50 5.79 -22.18 -13.02
CA PHE A 50 4.88 -23.23 -12.63
C PHE A 50 3.70 -23.38 -13.60
N VAL A 51 3.09 -22.26 -14.02
CA VAL A 51 2.01 -22.28 -15.03
C VAL A 51 2.51 -22.82 -16.38
N LEU A 52 3.69 -22.39 -16.84
CA LEU A 52 4.28 -22.90 -18.09
C LEU A 52 4.56 -24.41 -18.00
N PHE A 53 5.09 -24.88 -16.88
CA PHE A 53 5.31 -26.30 -16.62
C PHE A 53 4.00 -27.09 -16.73
N LEU A 54 2.92 -26.62 -16.10
CA LEU A 54 1.61 -27.26 -16.20
C LEU A 54 1.09 -27.30 -17.65
N ILE A 55 1.24 -26.20 -18.40
CA ILE A 55 0.86 -26.15 -19.82
C ILE A 55 1.62 -27.21 -20.63
N THR A 56 2.92 -27.38 -20.37
CA THR A 56 3.72 -28.40 -21.06
C THR A 56 3.28 -29.83 -20.71
N MET A 57 2.97 -30.12 -19.43
CA MET A 57 2.50 -31.45 -19.03
C MET A 57 1.13 -31.81 -19.61
N VAL A 58 0.24 -30.83 -19.83
CA VAL A 58 -1.08 -31.07 -20.42
C VAL A 58 -1.03 -31.17 -21.95
N ARG A 59 -0.10 -30.43 -22.58
CA ARG A 59 0.03 -30.40 -24.04
C ARG A 59 0.84 -31.59 -24.59
N THR A 60 1.61 -32.28 -23.74
CA THR A 60 2.34 -33.51 -24.10
C THR A 60 1.41 -34.72 -24.02
#